data_AF-A0A7S4KR59-F1
#
_entry.id   AF-A0A7S4KR59-F1
#
_cell.length_a   1.000
_cell.length_b   1.000
_cell.length_c   1.000
_cell.angle_alpha   90.00
_cell.angle_beta   90.00
_cell.angle_gamma   90.00
#
_symmetry.space_group_name_H-M   'P 1'
#
loop_
_entity.id
_entity.type
_entity.pdbx_description
1 polymer ?
#
loop_
_entity_poly.entity_id
_entity_poly.type
_entity_poly.pdbx_seq_one_letter_code
_entity_poly.pdbx_strand_id
1 'polypeptide(L)'
;ADRRHEEEDDDDDEYETGSEYETDEDDEDDDEDDDEPKLKYQRLGSAVADLLKDNVATAMDTHHKFLALGTDKGVVAILDFNGNMIHSYRPHSHVVKQVKVDTTGEFIGSCSEDGKVMIYGLFTKELITHSFQRAVMAFAFDPEYACKKETKQFVS
;
A
#
# COMPACT_ATOMS: atom_id res chain seq x y z
N ALA A 1 35.50 -61.59 -22.75
CA ALA A 1 36.50 -62.60 -22.35
C ALA A 1 37.59 -61.85 -21.59
N ASP A 2 38.10 -62.32 -20.46
CA ASP A 2 37.73 -63.47 -19.62
C ASP A 2 38.24 -63.19 -18.19
N ARG A 3 37.84 -64.00 -17.20
CA ARG A 3 38.32 -63.92 -15.81
C ARG A 3 39.78 -64.38 -15.66
N ARG A 4 40.46 -63.83 -14.66
CA ARG A 4 41.30 -64.48 -13.61
C ARG A 4 41.87 -63.37 -12.71
N HIS A 5 41.82 -63.37 -11.37
CA HIS A 5 41.96 -64.44 -10.36
C HIS A 5 43.42 -64.94 -10.19
N GLU A 6 43.71 -65.44 -8.97
CA GLU A 6 45.04 -65.77 -8.43
C GLU A 6 45.89 -64.49 -8.13
N GLU A 7 46.46 -64.12 -6.95
CA GLU A 7 46.56 -64.52 -5.51
C GLU A 7 46.78 -63.19 -4.68
N GLU A 8 46.21 -62.90 -3.48
CA GLU A 8 46.57 -63.20 -2.04
C GLU A 8 47.97 -62.75 -1.53
N ASP A 9 48.01 -61.99 -0.42
CA ASP A 9 49.05 -62.03 0.64
C ASP A 9 48.56 -61.26 1.91
N ASP A 10 48.70 -61.88 3.08
CA ASP A 10 48.40 -61.32 4.41
C ASP A 10 49.41 -60.22 4.83
N ASP A 11 48.99 -59.26 5.66
CA ASP A 11 49.60 -59.11 6.99
C ASP A 11 48.72 -58.22 7.89
N ASP A 12 48.60 -58.66 9.14
CA ASP A 12 47.87 -58.04 10.25
C ASP A 12 48.78 -56.99 10.92
N ASP A 13 48.29 -55.80 11.27
CA ASP A 13 48.82 -55.03 12.42
C ASP A 13 47.95 -53.81 12.75
N GLU A 14 47.39 -53.83 13.96
CA GLU A 14 46.52 -52.81 14.55
C GLU A 14 47.36 -51.81 15.37
N TYR A 15 47.40 -50.53 14.98
CA TYR A 15 47.65 -49.44 15.92
C TYR A 15 47.09 -48.10 15.44
N GLU A 16 46.05 -47.62 16.11
CA GLU A 16 45.64 -46.21 16.03
C GLU A 16 46.68 -45.29 16.71
N THR A 17 46.88 -44.09 16.17
CA THR A 17 46.78 -42.86 16.97
C THR A 17 46.92 -41.58 16.12
N GLY A 18 46.01 -40.63 16.34
CA GLY A 18 46.33 -39.20 16.42
C GLY A 18 46.76 -38.46 15.15
N SER A 19 45.79 -37.92 14.41
CA SER A 19 45.95 -36.66 13.68
C SER A 19 44.73 -35.79 13.96
N GLU A 20 44.90 -34.84 14.89
CA GLU A 20 43.87 -33.87 15.26
C GLU A 20 43.61 -32.90 14.09
N TYR A 21 42.35 -32.76 13.68
CA TYR A 21 41.88 -31.71 12.78
C TYR A 21 40.51 -31.24 13.26
N GLU A 22 40.52 -30.32 14.23
CA GLU A 22 39.30 -29.67 14.71
C GLU A 22 39.46 -28.16 14.52
N THR A 23 38.94 -27.74 13.37
CA THR A 23 38.31 -26.46 12.97
C THR A 23 38.37 -25.27 13.94
N ASP A 24 38.73 -24.10 13.40
CA ASP A 24 38.54 -22.80 14.06
C ASP A 24 37.04 -22.55 14.36
N GLU A 25 36.64 -22.57 15.64
CA GLU A 25 35.31 -22.15 16.09
C GLU A 25 35.24 -20.62 16.22
N ASP A 26 34.97 -19.93 15.11
CA ASP A 26 34.71 -18.47 15.03
C ASP A 26 33.41 -18.19 14.25
N ASP A 27 32.38 -19.01 14.43
CA ASP A 27 30.99 -18.72 14.01
C ASP A 27 30.23 -18.07 15.18
N GLU A 28 30.44 -16.77 15.40
CA GLU A 28 29.43 -15.92 16.06
C GLU A 28 28.25 -15.73 15.08
N ASP A 29 27.46 -16.79 14.90
CA ASP A 29 26.14 -16.73 14.26
C ASP A 29 25.20 -15.88 15.15
N ASP A 30 25.32 -14.56 15.00
CA ASP A 30 24.33 -13.58 15.47
C ASP A 30 23.09 -13.67 14.57
N ASP A 31 22.42 -14.83 14.63
CA ASP A 31 21.10 -15.09 14.06
C ASP A 31 20.06 -14.24 14.82
N GLU A 32 20.11 -12.92 14.62
CA GLU A 32 18.93 -12.06 14.76
C GLU A 32 17.92 -12.51 13.68
N ASP A 33 17.18 -13.59 13.97
CA ASP A 33 16.06 -14.11 13.19
C ASP A 33 15.16 -12.92 12.76
N ASP A 34 15.26 -12.54 11.48
CA ASP A 34 14.57 -11.38 10.88
C ASP A 34 13.07 -11.76 10.63
N ASP A 35 12.37 -11.99 11.75
CA ASP A 35 11.05 -12.61 11.88
C ASP A 35 9.98 -11.80 11.12
N GLU A 36 9.38 -12.41 10.08
CA GLU A 36 8.52 -11.70 9.11
C GLU A 36 7.42 -10.88 9.83
N PRO A 37 7.25 -9.58 9.51
CA PRO A 37 6.38 -8.69 10.26
C PRO A 37 4.90 -9.11 10.20
N LYS A 38 4.43 -9.71 11.29
CA LYS A 38 3.06 -10.23 11.47
C LYS A 38 2.01 -9.09 11.40
N LEU A 39 1.44 -8.90 10.20
CA LEU A 39 0.44 -7.86 9.92
C LEU A 39 -0.86 -8.09 10.70
N LYS A 40 -1.37 -7.02 11.34
CA LYS A 40 -2.65 -7.00 12.05
C LYS A 40 -3.73 -6.41 11.16
N TYR A 41 -4.85 -7.12 11.01
CA TYR A 41 -5.97 -6.69 10.18
C TYR A 41 -7.20 -6.39 11.04
N GLN A 42 -7.88 -5.28 10.72
CA GLN A 42 -9.18 -4.91 11.29
C GLN A 42 -10.13 -4.55 10.14
N ARG A 43 -11.35 -5.06 10.18
CA ARG A 43 -12.38 -4.70 9.20
C ARG A 43 -12.92 -3.31 9.51
N LEU A 44 -12.96 -2.41 8.52
CA LEU A 44 -13.70 -1.16 8.60
C LEU A 44 -15.20 -1.46 8.81
N GLY A 45 -15.74 -1.04 9.95
CA GLY A 45 -17.12 -1.31 10.35
C GLY A 45 -18.03 -0.11 10.14
N SER A 46 -19.10 -0.05 10.93
CA SER A 46 -19.94 1.15 11.08
C SER A 46 -20.46 1.67 9.72
N ALA A 47 -20.38 2.99 9.49
CA ALA A 47 -20.94 3.68 8.34
C ALA A 47 -20.42 3.20 6.96
N VAL A 48 -19.24 2.58 6.88
CA VAL A 48 -18.75 1.98 5.61
C VAL A 48 -19.68 0.85 5.15
N ALA A 49 -20.17 0.02 6.08
CA ALA A 49 -21.06 -1.08 5.74
C ALA A 49 -22.42 -0.59 5.24
N ASP A 50 -22.91 0.55 5.74
CA ASP A 50 -24.15 1.17 5.26
C ASP A 50 -23.96 1.88 3.92
N LEU A 51 -22.85 2.62 3.75
CA LEU A 51 -22.49 3.27 2.49
C LEU A 51 -22.41 2.26 1.34
N LEU A 52 -21.82 1.09 1.58
CA LEU A 52 -21.58 0.07 0.55
C LEU A 52 -22.73 -0.93 0.34
N LYS A 53 -23.90 -0.73 0.98
CA LYS A 53 -25.13 -1.48 0.63
C LYS A 53 -25.67 -1.06 -0.73
N ASP A 54 -25.73 0.26 -0.95
CA ASP A 54 -26.34 0.87 -2.14
C ASP A 54 -25.31 1.44 -3.12
N ASN A 55 -24.01 1.40 -2.81
CA ASN A 55 -22.94 1.99 -3.63
C ASN A 55 -21.75 1.04 -3.74
N VAL A 56 -20.99 1.15 -4.81
CA VAL A 56 -19.73 0.43 -5.01
C VAL A 56 -18.56 1.38 -4.70
N ALA A 57 -17.60 0.93 -3.91
CA ALA A 57 -16.33 1.63 -3.73
C ALA A 57 -15.51 1.55 -5.02
N THR A 58 -15.15 2.69 -5.60
CA THR A 58 -14.43 2.75 -6.88
C THR A 58 -13.02 3.31 -6.76
N ALA A 59 -12.76 4.12 -5.73
CA ALA A 59 -11.45 4.69 -5.45
C ALA A 59 -11.26 4.87 -3.94
N MET A 60 -10.01 4.85 -3.47
CA MET A 60 -9.67 5.16 -2.09
C MET A 60 -8.27 5.78 -2.01
N ASP A 61 -8.03 6.60 -0.97
CA ASP A 61 -6.70 7.11 -0.64
C ASP A 61 -6.61 7.41 0.86
N THR A 62 -5.43 7.18 1.45
CA THR A 62 -5.22 7.27 2.91
C THR A 62 -4.34 8.44 3.28
N HIS A 63 -4.68 9.10 4.38
CA HIS A 63 -3.82 10.04 5.09
C HIS A 63 -3.67 9.57 6.54
N HIS A 64 -2.60 9.95 7.24
CA HIS A 64 -2.29 9.42 8.58
C HIS A 64 -3.34 9.74 9.68
N LYS A 65 -4.39 10.52 9.36
CA LYS A 65 -5.51 10.87 10.25
C LYS A 65 -6.87 10.31 9.80
N PHE A 66 -7.04 9.95 8.53
CA PHE A 66 -8.34 9.61 7.94
C PHE A 66 -8.18 8.87 6.59
N LEU A 67 -9.24 8.18 6.17
CA LEU A 67 -9.38 7.58 4.86
C LEU A 67 -10.36 8.42 4.00
N ALA A 68 -10.08 8.58 2.72
CA ALA A 68 -11.03 9.08 1.73
C ALA A 68 -11.45 7.95 0.77
N LEU A 69 -12.76 7.88 0.46
CA LEU A 69 -13.37 6.81 -0.33
C LEU A 69 -14.30 7.42 -1.39
N GLY A 70 -14.09 7.09 -2.66
CA GLY A 70 -14.95 7.47 -3.79
C GLY A 70 -15.89 6.34 -4.19
N THR A 71 -17.10 6.69 -4.64
CA THR A 71 -18.12 5.71 -5.08
C THR A 71 -18.53 5.84 -6.55
N ASP A 72 -19.19 4.80 -7.05
CA ASP A 72 -19.83 4.74 -8.36
C ASP A 72 -20.89 5.83 -8.59
N LYS A 73 -21.59 6.26 -7.54
CA LYS A 73 -22.59 7.34 -7.62
C LYS A 73 -22.01 8.75 -7.50
N GLY A 74 -20.68 8.90 -7.51
CA GLY A 74 -20.04 10.22 -7.46
C GLY A 74 -19.95 10.82 -6.06
N VAL A 75 -20.11 10.01 -5.00
CA VAL A 75 -19.96 10.41 -3.60
C VAL A 75 -18.51 10.25 -3.18
N VAL A 76 -18.00 11.20 -2.41
CA VAL A 76 -16.72 11.11 -1.69
C VAL A 76 -17.02 11.14 -0.19
N ALA A 77 -16.62 10.07 0.49
CA ALA A 77 -16.76 9.86 1.93
C ALA A 77 -15.39 9.98 2.61
N ILE A 78 -15.36 10.68 3.74
CA ILE A 78 -14.18 10.84 4.60
C ILE A 78 -14.48 10.11 5.91
N LEU A 79 -13.58 9.20 6.28
CA LEU A 79 -13.81 8.15 7.26
C LEU A 79 -12.67 8.13 8.29
N ASP A 80 -12.97 7.77 9.53
CA ASP A 80 -11.93 7.36 10.48
C ASP A 80 -11.47 5.92 10.20
N PHE A 81 -10.39 5.48 10.85
CA PHE A 81 -9.87 4.12 10.72
C PHE A 81 -10.75 3.04 11.38
N ASN A 82 -11.82 3.41 12.08
CA ASN A 82 -12.82 2.48 12.62
C ASN A 82 -13.98 2.26 11.63
N GLY A 83 -14.09 3.09 10.59
CA GLY A 83 -15.18 3.08 9.61
C GLY A 83 -16.33 4.04 9.92
N ASN A 84 -16.15 4.97 10.87
CA ASN A 84 -17.12 6.03 11.14
C ASN A 84 -17.03 7.15 10.10
N MET A 85 -18.18 7.67 9.68
CA MET A 85 -18.27 8.79 8.73
C MET A 85 -17.92 10.12 9.42
N ILE A 86 -16.81 10.74 9.03
CA ILE A 86 -16.43 12.09 9.45
C ILE A 86 -17.18 13.13 8.59
N HIS A 87 -17.17 12.94 7.27
CA HIS A 87 -17.85 13.82 6.33
C HIS A 87 -18.20 13.09 5.03
N SER A 88 -19.22 13.54 4.31
CA SER A 88 -19.62 12.97 3.02
C SER A 88 -20.23 14.06 2.15
N TYR A 89 -19.83 14.09 0.87
CA TYR A 89 -20.31 15.04 -0.13
C TYR A 89 -20.37 14.37 -1.50
N ARG A 90 -21.18 14.93 -2.42
CA ARG A 90 -21.36 14.39 -3.77
C ARG A 90 -20.81 15.36 -4.82
N PRO A 91 -19.48 15.39 -5.05
CA PRO A 91 -18.88 16.28 -6.03
C PRO A 91 -19.26 15.92 -7.47
N HIS A 92 -19.41 14.63 -7.77
CA HIS A 92 -19.55 14.15 -9.14
C HIS A 92 -20.94 13.60 -9.45
N SER A 93 -21.30 13.70 -10.72
CA SER A 93 -22.55 13.15 -11.25
C SER A 93 -22.45 11.66 -11.62
N HIS A 94 -21.23 11.20 -11.88
CA HIS A 94 -20.86 9.85 -12.34
C HIS A 94 -19.79 9.24 -11.41
N VAL A 95 -19.36 8.00 -11.71
CA VAL A 95 -18.27 7.26 -11.04
C VAL A 95 -17.09 8.16 -10.69
N VAL A 96 -16.68 8.17 -9.41
CA VAL A 96 -15.36 8.70 -9.02
C VAL A 96 -14.30 7.72 -9.49
N LYS A 97 -13.41 8.15 -10.39
CA LYS A 97 -12.34 7.31 -10.96
C LYS A 97 -11.11 7.28 -10.06
N GLN A 98 -10.79 8.41 -9.44
CA GLN A 98 -9.72 8.52 -8.46
C GLN A 98 -10.08 9.52 -7.36
N VAL A 99 -9.58 9.25 -6.16
CA VAL A 99 -9.51 10.19 -5.03
C VAL A 99 -8.03 10.30 -4.67
N LYS A 100 -7.58 11.50 -4.29
CA LYS A 100 -6.27 11.71 -3.68
C LYS A 100 -6.35 12.66 -2.51
N VAL A 101 -5.48 12.46 -1.54
CA VAL A 101 -5.28 13.38 -0.41
C VAL A 101 -3.90 14.03 -0.57
N ASP A 102 -3.82 15.32 -0.28
CA ASP A 102 -2.56 16.07 -0.27
C ASP A 102 -1.64 15.61 0.89
N THR A 103 -0.34 15.88 0.80
CA THR A 103 0.69 15.47 1.77
C THR A 103 0.42 16.00 3.18
N THR A 104 -0.19 17.18 3.30
CA THR A 104 -0.58 17.80 4.58
C THR A 104 -1.93 17.29 5.12
N GLY A 105 -2.72 16.63 4.27
CA GLY A 105 -4.10 16.25 4.57
C GLY A 105 -5.06 17.44 4.67
N GLU A 106 -4.74 18.58 4.08
CA GLU A 106 -5.64 19.76 4.04
C GLU A 106 -6.58 19.75 2.83
N PHE A 107 -6.15 19.17 1.70
CA PHE A 107 -6.92 19.09 0.47
C PHE A 107 -7.19 17.64 0.06
N ILE A 108 -8.39 17.40 -0.45
CA ILE A 108 -8.83 16.14 -1.05
C ILE A 108 -9.25 16.42 -2.48
N GLY A 109 -8.60 15.77 -3.43
CA GLY A 109 -8.96 15.78 -4.84
C GLY A 109 -9.83 14.59 -5.19
N SER A 110 -10.68 14.76 -6.18
CA SER A 110 -11.49 13.70 -6.79
C SER A 110 -11.64 13.97 -8.27
N CYS A 111 -11.62 12.92 -9.10
CA CYS A 111 -11.86 13.01 -10.54
C CYS A 111 -12.91 12.00 -10.99
N SER A 112 -13.62 12.30 -12.07
CA SER A 112 -14.73 11.48 -12.55
C SER A 112 -14.82 11.41 -14.07
N GLU A 113 -15.59 10.43 -14.52
CA GLU A 113 -16.04 10.28 -15.90
C GLU A 113 -16.88 11.47 -16.40
N ASP A 114 -17.44 12.28 -15.50
CA ASP A 114 -18.13 13.53 -15.85
C ASP A 114 -17.19 14.66 -16.35
N GLY A 115 -15.90 14.38 -16.47
CA GLY A 115 -14.90 15.29 -16.99
C GLY A 115 -14.50 16.40 -16.02
N LYS A 116 -14.81 16.25 -14.73
CA LYS A 116 -14.42 17.21 -13.70
C LYS A 116 -13.35 16.64 -12.78
N VAL A 117 -12.49 17.53 -12.32
CA VAL A 117 -11.65 17.35 -11.12
C VAL A 117 -12.16 18.34 -10.07
N MET A 118 -12.50 17.85 -8.90
CA MET A 118 -12.90 18.67 -7.75
C MET A 118 -11.89 18.53 -6.63
N ILE A 119 -11.40 19.66 -6.13
CA ILE A 119 -10.46 19.77 -5.01
C ILE A 119 -11.19 20.45 -3.87
N TYR A 120 -11.30 19.75 -2.74
CA TYR A 120 -12.01 20.15 -1.55
C TYR A 120 -11.03 20.41 -0.40
N GLY A 121 -11.06 21.61 0.18
CA GLY A 121 -10.27 21.96 1.36
C GLY A 121 -11.02 21.61 2.64
N LEU A 122 -10.47 20.71 3.46
CA LEU A 122 -11.10 20.22 4.69
C LEU A 122 -11.32 21.34 5.74
N PHE A 123 -10.32 22.22 5.90
CA PHE A 123 -10.37 23.31 6.88
C PHE A 123 -10.98 24.60 6.31
N THR A 124 -10.64 24.95 5.07
CA THR A 124 -11.11 26.18 4.41
C THR A 124 -12.54 26.04 3.86
N LYS A 125 -13.03 24.82 3.65
CA LYS A 125 -14.26 24.49 2.92
C LYS A 125 -14.31 25.06 1.50
N GLU A 126 -13.15 25.38 0.93
CA GLU A 126 -13.01 25.75 -0.48
C GLU A 126 -13.33 24.53 -1.35
N LEU A 127 -14.14 24.73 -2.38
CA LEU A 127 -14.38 23.74 -3.44
C LEU A 127 -13.95 24.33 -4.77
N ILE A 128 -12.80 23.87 -5.26
CA ILE A 128 -12.25 24.25 -6.57
C ILE A 128 -12.68 23.19 -7.57
N THR A 129 -13.27 23.60 -8.70
CA THR A 129 -13.69 22.69 -9.77
C THR A 129 -12.97 23.04 -11.07
N HIS A 130 -12.28 22.06 -11.65
CA HIS A 130 -11.70 22.15 -12.98
C HIS A 130 -12.49 21.24 -13.93
N SER A 131 -12.93 21.78 -15.07
CA SER A 131 -13.72 21.05 -16.06
C SER A 131 -12.91 20.83 -17.32
N PHE A 132 -12.94 19.60 -17.81
CA PHE A 132 -12.25 19.12 -19.00
C PHE A 132 -13.29 18.64 -20.03
N GLN A 133 -12.91 18.59 -21.31
CA GLN A 133 -13.80 18.11 -22.38
C GLN A 133 -13.84 16.58 -22.51
N ARG A 134 -13.11 15.86 -21.65
CA ARG A 134 -13.03 14.40 -21.63
C ARG A 134 -13.04 13.92 -20.19
N ALA A 135 -13.50 12.67 -20.01
CA ALA A 135 -13.47 11.95 -18.75
C ALA A 135 -12.04 11.91 -18.17
N VAL A 136 -11.88 12.24 -16.89
CA VAL A 136 -10.57 12.28 -16.21
C VAL A 136 -10.39 11.00 -15.40
N MET A 137 -9.42 10.17 -15.80
CA MET A 137 -9.21 8.85 -15.20
C MET A 137 -8.30 8.88 -13.98
N ALA A 138 -7.34 9.80 -13.93
CA ALA A 138 -6.40 9.98 -12.85
C ALA A 138 -5.98 11.45 -12.74
N PHE A 139 -5.41 11.81 -11.60
CA PHE A 139 -4.72 13.08 -11.37
C PHE A 139 -3.70 12.90 -10.24
N ALA A 140 -2.79 13.87 -10.09
CA ALA A 140 -1.84 13.90 -8.97
C ALA A 140 -1.67 15.34 -8.44
N PHE A 141 -1.60 15.47 -7.12
CA PHE A 141 -1.18 16.71 -6.47
C PHE A 141 0.34 16.90 -6.60
N ASP A 142 0.76 18.17 -6.70
CA ASP A 142 2.13 18.55 -6.41
C ASP A 142 2.42 18.29 -4.91
N PRO A 143 3.59 17.73 -4.51
CA PRO A 143 3.93 17.51 -3.10
C PRO A 143 3.84 18.75 -2.20
N GLU A 144 3.96 19.96 -2.78
CA GLU A 144 3.89 21.25 -2.12
C GLU A 144 2.55 21.99 -2.36
N TYR A 145 1.49 21.29 -2.79
CA TYR A 145 0.19 21.88 -3.17
C TYR A 145 -0.43 22.77 -2.08
N ALA A 146 -0.42 22.34 -0.82
CA ALA A 146 -0.85 23.18 0.31
C ALA A 146 0.14 24.33 0.63
N CYS A 147 1.44 24.12 0.48
CA CYS A 147 2.47 25.07 0.91
C CYS A 147 2.58 26.29 -0.03
N LYS A 148 2.45 26.10 -1.36
CA LYS A 148 2.59 27.17 -2.34
C LYS A 148 1.25 27.85 -2.65
N LYS A 149 0.92 28.89 -1.86
CA LYS A 149 -0.24 29.77 -2.12
C LYS A 149 -0.29 30.38 -3.53
N GLU A 150 0.87 30.55 -4.17
CA GLU A 150 0.98 31.15 -5.52
C GLU A 150 0.95 30.13 -6.67
N THR A 151 1.16 28.82 -6.42
CA THR A 151 1.25 27.79 -7.48
C THR A 151 0.59 26.48 -7.07
N LYS A 152 -0.74 26.50 -6.89
CA LYS A 152 -1.58 25.30 -6.78
C LYS A 152 -1.63 24.53 -8.11
N GLN A 153 -0.63 23.69 -8.38
CA GLN A 153 -0.53 22.88 -9.60
C GLN A 153 -0.93 21.42 -9.36
N PHE A 154 -1.53 20.79 -10.38
CA PHE A 154 -1.84 19.36 -10.43
C PHE A 154 -1.75 18.88 -11.87
N VAL A 155 -1.54 17.58 -12.08
CA VAL A 155 -1.53 16.93 -13.40
C VAL A 155 -2.78 16.06 -13.53
N SER A 156 -3.40 16.02 -14.72
CA SER A 156 -4.67 15.34 -15.04
C SER A 156 -4.65 14.71 -16.44
#